data_AF-A0A176FF52-F1
#
_entry.id   AF-A0A176FF52-F1
#
_cell.length_a   1.000
_cell.length_b   1.000
_cell.length_c   1.000
_cell.angle_alpha   90.00
_cell.angle_beta   90.00
_cell.angle_gamma   90.00
#
_symmetry.space_group_name_H-M   'P 1'
#
loop_
_entity.id
_entity.type
_entity.pdbx_description
1 polymer ?
#
loop_
_entity_poly.entity_id
_entity_poly.type
_entity_poly.pdbx_seq_one_letter_code
_entity_poly.pdbx_strand_id
1 'polypeptide(L)'
;MTTPTLRNPEEITDTVDWGEIPTMIEGHSHTSGVLLHKGPEGQSECGIWICTPGYWDCHVTRDEFCHFLQGRATYTRDDGEVIEITPGTVA
;
A
#
# COMPACT_ATOMS: atom_id res chain seq x y z
N MET A 1 -14.64 13.88 -19.53
CA MET A 1 -14.28 12.55 -18.97
C MET A 1 -15.08 12.36 -17.70
N THR A 2 -15.55 11.14 -17.44
CA THR A 2 -16.15 10.82 -16.14
C THR A 2 -15.04 10.75 -15.10
N THR A 3 -15.25 11.37 -13.94
CA THR A 3 -14.31 11.27 -12.82
C THR A 3 -14.18 9.79 -12.42
N PRO A 4 -12.97 9.23 -12.35
CA PRO A 4 -12.80 7.85 -11.97
C PRO A 4 -13.13 7.68 -10.48
N THR A 5 -13.80 6.58 -10.14
CA THR A 5 -14.22 6.29 -8.75
C THR A 5 -14.09 4.80 -8.48
N LEU A 6 -13.62 4.44 -7.29
CA LEU A 6 -13.66 3.08 -6.77
C LEU A 6 -14.80 2.98 -5.75
N ARG A 7 -15.63 1.93 -5.88
CA ARG A 7 -16.72 1.63 -4.94
C ARG A 7 -16.43 0.30 -4.27
N ASN A 8 -16.78 0.17 -3.00
CA ASN A 8 -16.52 -1.00 -2.18
C ASN A 8 -15.06 -1.48 -2.31
N PRO A 9 -14.08 -0.65 -1.90
CA PRO A 9 -12.67 -0.91 -2.18
C PRO A 9 -12.15 -2.24 -1.65
N GLU A 10 -12.78 -2.77 -0.59
CA GLU A 10 -12.50 -4.10 -0.02
C GLU A 10 -12.92 -5.28 -0.92
N GLU A 11 -13.79 -5.06 -1.89
CA GLU A 11 -14.30 -6.08 -2.82
C GLU A 11 -13.54 -6.09 -4.16
N ILE A 12 -12.57 -5.19 -4.34
CA ILE A 12 -11.81 -5.07 -5.59
C ILE A 12 -10.85 -6.25 -5.73
N THR A 13 -11.05 -7.04 -6.79
CA THR A 13 -10.23 -8.22 -7.12
C THR A 13 -9.52 -8.10 -8.46
N ASP A 14 -10.07 -7.30 -9.38
CA ASP A 14 -9.42 -6.97 -10.65
C ASP A 14 -8.28 -5.96 -10.39
N THR A 15 -7.08 -6.49 -10.23
CA THR A 15 -5.88 -5.74 -9.82
C THR A 15 -4.73 -6.03 -10.77
N VAL A 16 -3.84 -5.06 -10.89
CA VAL A 16 -2.57 -5.23 -11.60
C VAL A 16 -1.55 -5.80 -10.63
N ASP A 17 -0.92 -6.91 -11.01
CA ASP A 17 0.21 -7.48 -10.29
C ASP A 17 1.44 -6.59 -10.47
N TRP A 18 2.01 -6.11 -9.37
CA TRP A 18 3.22 -5.29 -9.33
C TRP A 18 4.45 -6.10 -8.91
N GLY A 19 4.27 -7.38 -8.58
CA GLY A 19 5.33 -8.33 -8.31
C GLY A 19 5.76 -8.38 -6.84
N GLU A 20 6.82 -9.16 -6.62
CA GLU A 20 7.42 -9.39 -5.31
C GLU A 20 8.19 -8.18 -4.80
N ILE A 21 8.15 -7.93 -3.49
CA ILE A 21 8.96 -6.91 -2.84
C ILE A 21 10.45 -7.29 -2.97
N PRO A 22 11.32 -6.39 -3.47
CA PRO A 22 12.73 -6.74 -3.71
C PRO A 22 13.59 -6.73 -2.44
N THR A 23 13.10 -6.16 -1.33
CA THR A 23 13.84 -5.98 -0.06
C THR A 23 13.40 -6.97 1.03
N MET A 24 13.00 -8.19 0.62
CA MET A 24 12.61 -9.24 1.56
C MET A 24 13.69 -9.58 2.58
N ILE A 25 13.28 -9.66 3.85
CA ILE A 25 14.05 -10.25 4.95
C ILE A 25 13.52 -11.67 5.21
N GLU A 26 12.19 -11.85 5.31
CA GLU A 26 11.54 -13.15 5.46
C GLU A 26 10.22 -13.25 4.67
N GLY A 27 9.97 -14.40 4.06
CA GLY A 27 8.77 -14.69 3.28
C GLY A 27 8.85 -14.23 1.82
N HIS A 28 7.69 -14.08 1.17
CA HIS A 28 7.54 -13.73 -0.25
C HIS A 28 6.37 -12.77 -0.46
N SER A 29 6.52 -11.54 0.03
CA SER A 29 5.48 -10.50 -0.03
C SER A 29 5.32 -10.01 -1.48
N HIS A 30 4.10 -10.04 -2.00
CA HIS A 30 3.75 -9.60 -3.35
C HIS A 30 2.77 -8.44 -3.27
N THR A 31 2.92 -7.48 -4.17
CA THR A 31 2.07 -6.29 -4.25
C THR A 31 1.22 -6.29 -5.49
N SER A 32 -0.01 -5.80 -5.34
CA SER A 32 -0.93 -5.57 -6.45
C SER A 32 -1.85 -4.40 -6.13
N GLY A 33 -2.57 -3.89 -7.13
CA GLY A 33 -3.52 -2.82 -6.88
C GLY A 33 -4.18 -2.21 -8.10
N VAL A 34 -4.81 -1.06 -7.87
CA VAL A 34 -5.50 -0.28 -8.90
C VAL A 34 -5.03 1.16 -8.82
N LEU A 35 -4.51 1.68 -9.93
CA LEU A 35 -4.18 3.08 -10.08
C LEU A 35 -5.44 3.88 -10.41
N LEU A 36 -5.91 4.71 -9.47
CA LEU A 36 -7.08 5.55 -9.67
C LEU A 36 -6.73 6.85 -10.40
N HIS A 37 -5.62 7.47 -10.00
CA HIS A 37 -5.10 8.68 -10.62
C HIS A 37 -3.58 8.75 -10.45
N LYS A 38 -2.91 9.32 -11.47
CA LYS A 38 -1.51 9.70 -11.43
C LYS A 38 -1.35 11.07 -12.09
N GLY A 39 -0.97 12.07 -11.31
CA GLY A 39 -0.71 13.41 -11.85
C GLY A 39 0.57 13.46 -12.69
N PRO A 40 0.72 14.45 -13.58
CA PRO A 40 1.95 14.65 -14.33
C PRO A 40 3.07 15.16 -13.41
N GLU A 41 4.33 14.97 -13.83
CA GLU A 41 5.50 15.60 -13.21
C GLU A 41 5.67 15.32 -11.70
N GLY A 42 5.32 14.11 -11.25
CA GLY A 42 5.51 13.70 -9.85
C GLY A 42 4.50 14.27 -8.87
N GLN A 43 3.39 14.81 -9.38
CA GLN A 43 2.20 15.10 -8.58
C GLN A 43 1.59 13.84 -7.96
N SER A 44 0.60 14.03 -7.09
CA SER A 44 -0.06 12.97 -6.33
C SER A 44 -0.51 11.79 -7.20
N GLU A 45 -0.28 10.62 -6.65
CA GLU A 45 -0.75 9.33 -7.13
C GLU A 45 -1.71 8.77 -6.09
N CYS A 46 -2.83 8.17 -6.52
CA CYS A 46 -3.75 7.52 -5.60
C CYS A 46 -4.40 6.29 -6.22
N GLY A 47 -4.83 5.38 -5.36
CA GLY A 47 -5.33 4.08 -5.77
C GLY A 47 -5.61 3.17 -4.60
N ILE A 48 -5.74 1.87 -4.90
CA ILE A 48 -5.74 0.79 -3.92
C ILE A 48 -4.43 0.05 -4.05
N TRP A 49 -3.83 -0.24 -2.90
CA TRP A 49 -2.62 -1.04 -2.78
C TRP A 49 -2.93 -2.24 -1.87
N ILE A 50 -2.49 -3.42 -2.30
CA ILE A 50 -2.69 -4.70 -1.63
C ILE A 50 -1.32 -5.36 -1.53
N CYS A 51 -1.07 -6.02 -0.41
CA CYS A 51 0.18 -6.72 -0.17
C CYS A 51 -0.02 -7.99 0.62
N THR A 52 0.57 -9.08 0.15
CA THR A 52 0.55 -10.36 0.87
C THR A 52 1.55 -10.36 2.03
N PRO A 53 1.34 -11.21 3.06
CA PRO A 53 2.22 -11.23 4.22
C PRO A 53 3.70 -11.45 3.91
N GLY A 54 4.57 -10.72 4.60
CA GLY A 54 6.02 -10.89 4.61
C GLY A 54 6.71 -9.84 5.49
N TYR A 55 8.02 -9.95 5.63
CA TYR A 55 8.86 -9.02 6.40
C TYR A 55 10.01 -8.51 5.53
N TRP A 56 10.16 -7.19 5.43
CA TRP A 56 11.05 -6.53 4.48
C TRP A 56 11.38 -5.10 4.89
N ASP A 57 12.47 -4.57 4.36
CA ASP A 57 12.88 -3.18 4.60
C ASP A 57 12.03 -2.23 3.75
N CYS A 58 11.15 -1.47 4.42
CA CYS A 58 10.24 -0.52 3.78
C CYS A 58 10.92 0.84 3.56
N HIS A 59 11.07 1.22 2.30
CA HIS A 59 11.71 2.48 1.90
C HIS A 59 10.68 3.45 1.31
N VAL A 60 10.15 4.33 2.18
CA VAL A 60 9.24 5.41 1.79
C VAL A 60 10.07 6.57 1.20
N THR A 61 9.95 6.80 -0.12
CA THR A 61 10.77 7.80 -0.84
C THR A 61 10.05 9.12 -1.10
N ARG A 62 8.74 9.17 -0.80
CA ARG A 62 7.86 10.33 -0.95
C ARG A 62 6.85 10.31 0.19
N ASP A 63 6.25 11.45 0.48
CA ASP A 63 5.15 11.49 1.44
C ASP A 63 3.98 10.63 0.93
N GLU A 64 3.48 9.77 1.81
CA GLU A 64 2.38 8.85 1.53
C GLU A 64 1.30 9.04 2.58
N PHE A 65 0.05 8.95 2.14
CA PHE A 65 -1.13 8.89 3.00
C PHE A 65 -1.79 7.54 2.79
N CYS A 66 -1.93 6.78 3.85
CA CYS A 66 -2.51 5.44 3.81
C CYS A 66 -3.72 5.37 4.76
N HIS A 67 -4.89 5.01 4.21
CA HIS A 67 -6.02 4.56 5.01
C HIS A 67 -6.16 3.05 4.85
N PHE A 68 -5.87 2.31 5.92
CA PHE A 68 -5.81 0.85 5.88
C PHE A 68 -7.22 0.27 6.02
N LEU A 69 -7.69 -0.39 4.95
CA LEU A 69 -9.05 -0.90 4.88
C LEU A 69 -9.20 -2.28 5.52
N GLN A 70 -8.21 -3.15 5.35
CA GLN A 70 -8.26 -4.55 5.78
C GLN A 70 -6.87 -5.07 6.17
N GLY A 71 -6.86 -6.21 6.87
CA GLY A 71 -5.63 -6.88 7.26
C GLY A 71 -4.97 -6.25 8.49
N ARG A 72 -3.67 -6.49 8.63
CA ARG A 72 -2.84 -5.92 9.71
C ARG A 72 -1.39 -5.85 9.25
N ALA A 73 -0.65 -4.88 9.79
CA ALA A 73 0.79 -4.77 9.60
C ALA A 73 1.43 -4.12 10.84
N THR A 74 2.76 -4.13 10.88
CA THR A 74 3.54 -3.42 11.88
C THR A 74 4.66 -2.69 11.16
N TYR A 75 4.77 -1.38 11.38
CA TYR A 75 5.93 -0.61 10.95
C TYR A 75 6.86 -0.44 12.15
N THR A 76 8.11 -0.84 11.97
CA THR A 76 9.18 -0.63 12.96
C THR A 76 10.16 0.37 12.39
N ARG A 77 10.38 1.47 13.09
CA ARG A 77 11.39 2.47 12.75
C ARG A 77 12.76 2.09 13.31
N ASP A 78 13.81 2.68 12.75
CA ASP A 78 15.20 2.46 13.17
C ASP A 78 15.46 2.84 14.63
N ASP A 79 14.67 3.77 15.18
CA ASP A 79 14.73 4.19 16.59
C ASP A 79 13.97 3.25 17.54
N GLY A 80 13.34 2.20 17.00
CA GLY A 80 12.56 1.22 17.73
C GLY A 80 11.10 1.60 17.95
N GLU A 81 10.61 2.72 17.42
CA GLU A 81 9.17 3.00 17.42
C GLU A 81 8.43 1.93 16.62
N VAL A 82 7.35 1.42 17.20
CA VAL A 82 6.48 0.41 16.59
C VAL A 82 5.09 1.00 16.41
N ILE A 83 4.63 1.01 15.16
CA ILE A 83 3.29 1.44 14.78
C ILE A 83 2.50 0.21 14.36
N GLU A 84 1.46 -0.12 15.11
CA GLU A 84 0.51 -1.19 14.74
C GLU A 84 -0.55 -0.65 13.78
N ILE A 85 -0.69 -1.34 12.64
CA ILE A 85 -1.68 -1.04 11.63
C ILE A 85 -2.81 -2.05 11.72
N THR A 86 -4.04 -1.54 11.86
CA THR A 86 -5.28 -2.30 11.85
C THR A 86 -6.31 -1.62 10.93
N PRO A 87 -7.43 -2.26 10.59
CA PRO A 87 -8.46 -1.62 9.78
C PRO A 87 -8.96 -0.31 10.41
N GLY A 88 -8.98 0.76 9.63
CA GLY A 88 -9.32 2.11 10.07
C GLY A 88 -8.14 2.97 10.54
N THR A 89 -6.92 2.42 10.59
CA THR A 89 -5.71 3.23 10.82
C THR A 89 -5.47 4.18 9.64
N VAL A 90 -5.06 5.41 9.94
CA VAL A 90 -4.54 6.38 8.98
C VAL A 90 -3.10 6.70 9.35
N ALA A 91 -2.18 6.60 8.39
CA ALA A 91 -0.76 6.91 8.56
C ALA A 91 -0.23 7.78 7.42
#